data_AF-A0A087TGR1-F1
#
_entry.id   AF-A0A087TGR1-F1
#
_cell.length_a   1.000
_cell.length_b   1.000
_cell.length_c   1.000
_cell.angle_alpha   90.00
_cell.angle_beta   90.00
_cell.angle_gamma   90.00
#
_symmetry.space_group_name_H-M   'P 1'
#
loop_
_entity.id
_entity.type
_entity.pdbx_description
1 polymer ?
#
loop_
_entity_poly.entity_id
_entity_poly.type
_entity_poly.pdbx_seq_one_letter_code
_entity_poly.pdbx_strand_id
1 'polypeptide(L)'
;MERTVLPIVPFGENGHHWRMVRFSYGKVPRAKLVLPSGYEILEQLEFNEKQLTTVPLTDLELKPNACLELSEDPALTGGGLEINLSHPLLYDNAQVIMAPERNRTAFIQELKKCLDGITPVLIYAIGNNPSEQDIADLTELQQLPYKLPIFFICVRHPSQSDLTESGQHAGTSTSTSSSTSSTPPQSCPPSPTSPTAPPRNLPFTYSRHPLEHLALLRNCTEVHCAEQFPVSDVYQKLSDLGYLAPPGSKPEYKGPLEVGSELVEDFANFSSILLFVCHVLQSKLLLAATLLQDTHARSLQNFIMAAFDLSRDLMITPKRIQYARLREEALYKSLLDLAHNKQDEIKNMIVGTIFEIKDEVLQKAANFRFQGAVIDECIQESLTARTVHICTSEIRDMVVEHVNKAVSSKLASSIEWLQEKFTGTLERCLLSLEQMCSDGDENNKQASAALRHILTAAYQVEVSFRNSASIFWFFMQKMQQLAEVLPWKLPIAIDSQWKKDVALRMLTSLNESHLARSICHQLQQKVRSSHERFVASLTQLEERHLDRLEQRENERKNV
;
A
#
# COMPACT_ATOMS: atom_id res chain seq x y z
N MET A 1 22.68 -12.27 -53.36
CA MET A 1 22.10 -13.61 -53.59
C MET A 1 21.30 -13.96 -52.36
N GLU A 2 20.00 -14.22 -52.54
CA GLU A 2 19.16 -14.72 -51.47
C GLU A 2 19.61 -16.14 -51.11
N ARG A 3 19.66 -16.45 -49.81
CA ARG A 3 20.05 -17.78 -49.32
C ARG A 3 18.86 -18.39 -48.61
N THR A 4 18.25 -19.38 -49.25
CA THR A 4 17.15 -20.18 -48.72
C THR A 4 17.64 -21.01 -47.54
N VAL A 5 17.37 -20.55 -46.31
CA VAL A 5 17.78 -21.24 -45.06
C VAL A 5 16.81 -22.36 -44.69
N LEU A 6 15.51 -22.12 -44.80
CA LEU A 6 14.46 -23.13 -44.61
C LEU A 6 13.99 -23.67 -45.98
N PRO A 7 13.62 -24.96 -46.09
CA PRO A 7 13.10 -25.53 -47.32
C PRO A 7 11.74 -24.93 -47.68
N ILE A 8 11.43 -24.89 -48.98
CA ILE A 8 10.12 -24.47 -49.49
C ILE A 8 9.29 -25.73 -49.74
N VAL A 9 8.15 -25.86 -49.06
CA VAL A 9 7.22 -26.98 -49.20
C VAL A 9 6.06 -26.57 -50.12
N PRO A 10 5.63 -27.43 -51.08
CA PRO A 10 4.46 -27.17 -51.91
C PRO A 10 3.16 -26.98 -51.12
N PHE A 11 2.35 -26.00 -51.51
CA PHE A 11 1.04 -25.76 -50.90
C PHE A 11 0.06 -26.92 -51.18
N GLY A 12 -0.56 -27.43 -50.12
CA GLY A 12 -1.52 -28.55 -50.17
C GLY A 12 -0.97 -29.87 -49.61
N GLU A 13 0.32 -29.97 -49.31
CA GLU A 13 0.91 -31.11 -48.60
C GLU A 13 0.61 -31.01 -47.09
N ASN A 14 -0.59 -31.40 -46.69
CA ASN A 14 -1.10 -31.25 -45.32
C ASN A 14 -0.62 -32.36 -44.34
N GLY A 15 0.63 -32.82 -44.49
CA GLY A 15 1.17 -33.99 -43.77
C GLY A 15 2.43 -33.75 -42.94
N HIS A 16 2.94 -32.51 -42.89
CA HIS A 16 4.21 -32.18 -42.22
C HIS A 16 3.96 -31.58 -40.84
N HIS A 17 4.53 -32.20 -39.81
CA HIS A 17 4.47 -31.68 -38.43
C HIS A 17 5.77 -30.95 -38.08
N TRP A 18 5.71 -29.65 -37.80
CA TRP A 18 6.91 -28.82 -37.60
C TRP A 18 7.30 -28.66 -36.13
N ARG A 19 8.57 -28.94 -35.81
CA ARG A 19 9.14 -28.60 -34.48
C ARG A 19 9.47 -27.11 -34.38
N MET A 20 9.58 -26.60 -33.16
CA MET A 20 10.09 -25.24 -32.91
C MET A 20 11.52 -25.11 -33.46
N VAL A 21 11.83 -24.01 -34.14
CA VAL A 21 13.20 -23.71 -34.62
C VAL A 21 13.68 -22.38 -34.05
N ARG A 22 14.86 -22.38 -33.43
CA ARG A 22 15.50 -21.18 -32.86
C ARG A 22 16.81 -20.91 -33.59
N PHE A 23 16.86 -19.82 -34.35
CA PHE A 23 18.10 -19.34 -34.96
C PHE A 23 18.84 -18.40 -34.01
N SER A 24 20.14 -18.60 -33.84
CA SER A 24 21.02 -17.70 -33.07
C SER A 24 22.39 -17.52 -33.76
N TYR A 25 23.19 -16.55 -33.34
CA TYR A 25 24.49 -16.33 -33.97
C TYR A 25 25.53 -17.39 -33.56
N GLY A 26 26.19 -17.96 -34.57
CA GLY A 26 27.42 -18.72 -34.37
C GLY A 26 28.41 -18.50 -35.52
N LYS A 27 29.71 -18.50 -35.20
CA LYS A 27 30.78 -18.37 -36.20
C LYS A 27 30.82 -19.54 -37.20
N VAL A 28 30.39 -20.72 -36.76
CA VAL A 28 30.31 -21.95 -37.56
C VAL A 28 28.84 -22.37 -37.60
N PRO A 29 28.25 -22.60 -38.80
CA PRO A 29 26.92 -23.17 -38.92
C PRO A 29 26.83 -24.54 -38.23
N ARG A 30 25.89 -24.71 -37.31
CA ARG A 30 25.63 -25.97 -36.61
C ARG A 30 24.21 -26.00 -36.07
N ALA A 31 23.51 -27.10 -36.27
CA ALA A 31 22.25 -27.40 -35.60
C ALA A 31 22.48 -28.31 -34.39
N LYS A 32 21.57 -28.25 -33.40
CA LYS A 32 21.47 -29.20 -32.29
C LYS A 32 20.01 -29.33 -31.87
N LEU A 33 19.62 -30.49 -31.36
CA LEU A 33 18.28 -30.72 -30.83
C LEU A 33 18.30 -30.53 -29.31
N VAL A 34 17.38 -29.73 -28.78
CA VAL A 34 17.37 -29.32 -27.37
C VAL A 34 16.00 -29.58 -26.75
N LEU A 35 15.98 -30.24 -25.59
CA LEU A 35 14.75 -30.49 -24.84
C LEU A 35 14.29 -29.24 -24.06
N PRO A 36 12.99 -29.13 -23.73
CA PRO A 36 12.48 -28.04 -22.87
C PRO A 36 13.16 -27.92 -21.50
N SER A 37 13.83 -28.98 -21.04
CA SER A 37 14.65 -29.03 -19.82
C SER A 37 16.09 -28.54 -19.99
N GLY A 38 16.49 -28.10 -21.19
CA GLY A 38 17.82 -27.57 -21.51
C GLY A 38 18.88 -28.60 -21.87
N TYR A 39 18.55 -29.90 -21.92
CA TYR A 39 19.49 -30.94 -22.36
C TYR A 39 19.62 -31.01 -23.89
N GLU A 40 20.86 -31.07 -24.39
CA GLU A 40 21.17 -31.34 -25.81
C GLU A 40 21.06 -32.84 -26.09
N ILE A 41 20.34 -33.20 -27.15
CA ILE A 41 20.23 -34.57 -27.65
C ILE A 41 21.34 -34.79 -28.67
N LEU A 42 22.13 -35.84 -28.48
CA LEU A 42 23.23 -36.22 -29.35
C LEU A 42 22.73 -36.98 -30.59
N GLU A 43 21.90 -36.31 -31.40
CA GLU A 43 21.38 -36.83 -32.67
C GLU A 43 22.26 -36.39 -33.86
N GLN A 44 22.42 -37.29 -34.84
CA GLN A 44 23.14 -37.02 -36.09
C GLN A 44 22.22 -36.28 -37.08
N LEU A 45 22.20 -34.95 -36.98
CA LEU A 45 21.44 -34.08 -37.88
C LEU A 45 22.13 -33.96 -39.24
N GLU A 46 21.38 -34.16 -40.33
CA GLU A 46 21.91 -34.12 -41.70
C GLU A 46 22.55 -32.76 -42.03
N PHE A 47 21.98 -31.67 -41.49
CA PHE A 47 22.51 -30.31 -41.61
C PHE A 47 23.99 -30.20 -41.19
N ASN A 48 24.37 -30.91 -40.13
CA ASN A 48 25.74 -30.91 -39.59
C ASN A 48 26.69 -31.76 -40.42
N GLU A 49 26.26 -32.97 -40.80
CA GLU A 49 27.11 -33.92 -41.54
C GLU A 49 27.42 -33.44 -42.95
N LYS A 50 26.41 -32.91 -43.64
CA LYS A 50 26.49 -32.48 -45.04
C LYS A 50 26.84 -30.98 -45.19
N GLN A 51 27.06 -30.27 -44.08
CA GLN A 51 27.37 -28.82 -44.01
C GLN A 51 26.45 -27.95 -44.89
N LEU A 52 25.15 -28.21 -44.83
CA LEU A 52 24.20 -27.68 -45.80
C LEU A 52 23.93 -26.19 -45.63
N THR A 53 23.60 -25.53 -46.73
CA THR A 53 23.18 -24.12 -46.70
C THR A 53 21.74 -23.92 -46.24
N THR A 54 20.94 -24.98 -46.35
CA THR A 54 19.50 -25.07 -46.14
C THR A 54 19.23 -26.25 -45.21
N VAL A 55 18.29 -26.10 -44.27
CA VAL A 55 17.96 -27.16 -43.31
C VAL A 55 17.17 -28.27 -44.01
N PRO A 56 17.56 -29.55 -43.89
CA PRO A 56 16.79 -30.68 -44.41
C PRO A 56 15.40 -30.79 -43.78
N LEU A 57 14.42 -31.22 -44.59
CA LEU A 57 13.07 -31.53 -44.10
C LEU A 57 13.10 -32.58 -42.97
N THR A 58 13.98 -33.58 -43.09
CA THR A 58 14.19 -34.63 -42.07
C THR A 58 14.60 -34.11 -40.70
N ASP A 59 15.30 -32.98 -40.64
CA ASP A 59 15.78 -32.37 -39.39
C ASP A 59 14.69 -31.47 -38.76
N LEU A 60 13.73 -30.99 -39.57
CA LEU A 60 12.64 -30.09 -39.18
C LEU A 60 11.35 -30.82 -38.78
N GLU A 61 11.04 -31.92 -39.47
CA GLU A 61 9.77 -32.64 -39.28
C GLU A 61 9.77 -33.49 -38.00
N LEU A 62 8.61 -33.56 -37.35
CA LEU A 62 8.28 -34.52 -36.31
C LEU A 62 7.66 -35.74 -36.98
N LYS A 63 8.10 -36.95 -36.61
CA LYS A 63 7.60 -38.19 -37.23
C LYS A 63 6.13 -38.40 -36.81
N PRO A 64 5.19 -38.66 -37.74
CA PRO A 64 3.74 -38.65 -37.45
C PRO A 64 3.28 -39.67 -36.40
N ASN A 65 4.07 -40.72 -36.14
CA ASN A 65 3.75 -41.72 -35.11
C ASN A 65 3.92 -41.19 -33.66
N ALA A 66 4.55 -40.03 -33.45
CA ALA A 66 4.77 -39.44 -32.13
C ALA A 66 3.48 -39.01 -31.40
N CYS A 67 2.35 -38.89 -32.11
CA CYS A 67 1.06 -38.48 -31.55
C CYS A 67 0.09 -39.65 -31.26
N LEU A 68 0.43 -40.89 -31.63
CA LEU A 68 -0.49 -42.04 -31.53
C LEU A 68 -0.02 -43.18 -30.63
N GLU A 69 1.27 -43.22 -30.29
CA GLU A 69 1.81 -44.09 -29.24
C GLU A 69 2.56 -43.24 -28.22
N LEU A 70 2.63 -43.72 -26.97
CA LEU A 70 3.50 -43.16 -25.92
C LEU A 70 4.97 -43.45 -26.28
N SER A 71 5.47 -42.76 -27.30
CA SER A 71 6.87 -42.79 -27.69
C SER A 71 7.70 -42.20 -26.55
N GLU A 72 8.46 -43.06 -25.86
CA GLU A 72 9.34 -42.66 -24.75
C GLU A 72 10.48 -41.71 -25.20
N ASP A 73 10.71 -41.55 -26.51
CA ASP A 73 11.73 -40.67 -27.06
C ASP A 73 11.33 -39.18 -26.92
N PRO A 74 12.03 -38.40 -26.07
CA PRO A 74 11.75 -36.98 -25.91
C PRO A 74 12.21 -36.15 -27.12
N ALA A 75 13.06 -36.69 -28.01
CA ALA A 75 13.44 -36.06 -29.28
C ALA A 75 12.25 -35.96 -30.25
N LEU A 76 11.37 -36.97 -30.26
CA LEU A 76 10.25 -37.10 -31.18
C LEU A 76 8.99 -36.35 -30.73
N THR A 77 8.87 -36.03 -29.44
CA THR A 77 7.63 -35.51 -28.83
C THR A 77 7.69 -34.05 -28.41
N GLY A 78 8.88 -33.42 -28.34
CA GLY A 78 8.97 -32.01 -27.93
C GLY A 78 10.33 -31.31 -28.01
N GLY A 79 11.33 -31.88 -28.69
CA GLY A 79 12.64 -31.25 -28.86
C GLY A 79 12.61 -30.08 -29.86
N GLY A 80 13.12 -28.91 -29.45
CA GLY A 80 13.31 -27.74 -30.32
C GLY A 80 14.65 -27.76 -31.03
N LEU A 81 14.68 -27.37 -32.30
CA LEU A 81 15.90 -27.33 -33.12
C LEU A 81 16.58 -25.97 -32.97
N GLU A 82 17.76 -25.94 -32.35
CA GLU A 82 18.57 -24.72 -32.26
C GLU A 82 19.63 -24.70 -33.36
N ILE A 83 19.61 -23.67 -34.20
CA ILE A 83 20.48 -23.53 -35.37
C ILE A 83 21.34 -22.27 -35.22
N ASN A 84 22.64 -22.48 -35.13
CA ASN A 84 23.61 -21.41 -35.14
C ASN A 84 23.94 -21.05 -36.59
N LEU A 85 23.86 -19.76 -36.93
CA LEU A 85 24.21 -19.24 -38.27
C LEU A 85 25.11 -18.01 -38.16
N SER A 86 26.04 -17.87 -39.10
CA SER A 86 26.92 -16.70 -39.21
C SER A 86 26.22 -15.55 -39.96
N HIS A 87 25.04 -15.13 -39.48
CA HIS A 87 24.20 -14.14 -40.15
C HIS A 87 24.10 -12.83 -39.33
N PRO A 88 24.29 -11.63 -39.94
CA PRO A 88 24.29 -10.36 -39.20
C PRO A 88 23.00 -10.05 -38.43
N LEU A 89 21.84 -10.52 -38.88
CA LEU A 89 20.55 -10.35 -38.17
C LEU A 89 20.55 -10.97 -36.76
N LEU A 90 21.43 -11.95 -36.50
CA LEU A 90 21.50 -12.70 -35.25
C LEU A 90 22.57 -12.17 -34.28
N TYR A 91 23.28 -11.09 -34.65
CA TYR A 91 24.27 -10.44 -33.78
C TYR A 91 23.62 -9.89 -32.50
N ASP A 92 24.45 -9.55 -31.52
CA ASP A 92 24.03 -8.95 -30.24
C ASP A 92 22.94 -9.74 -29.50
N ASN A 93 23.02 -11.08 -29.60
CA ASN A 93 22.09 -12.07 -29.05
C ASN A 93 20.66 -12.00 -29.62
N ALA A 94 20.47 -11.38 -30.79
CA ALA A 94 19.21 -11.47 -31.51
C ALA A 94 18.92 -12.91 -31.95
N GLN A 95 17.65 -13.32 -31.87
CA GLN A 95 17.19 -14.66 -32.19
C GLN A 95 15.95 -14.59 -33.07
N VAL A 96 15.82 -15.51 -34.02
CA VAL A 96 14.58 -15.73 -34.77
C VAL A 96 14.01 -17.06 -34.31
N ILE A 97 12.81 -17.02 -33.72
CA ILE A 97 12.13 -18.20 -33.21
C ILE A 97 10.92 -18.46 -34.10
N MET A 98 10.95 -19.58 -34.83
CA MET A 98 9.79 -20.12 -35.52
C MET A 98 9.00 -20.94 -34.50
N ALA A 99 7.73 -20.58 -34.31
CA ALA A 99 6.82 -21.38 -33.51
C ALA A 99 6.68 -22.80 -34.10
N PRO A 100 6.44 -23.84 -33.28
CA PRO A 100 6.09 -25.17 -33.78
C PRO A 100 4.75 -25.12 -34.52
N GLU A 101 4.41 -26.20 -35.22
CA GLU A 101 3.06 -26.36 -35.75
C GLU A 101 2.01 -26.35 -34.62
N ARG A 102 0.86 -25.77 -34.92
CA ARG A 102 -0.25 -25.57 -33.98
C ARG A 102 -0.95 -26.89 -33.66
N ASN A 103 -0.57 -27.53 -32.55
CA ASN A 103 -1.29 -28.68 -32.02
C ASN A 103 -2.66 -28.27 -31.43
N ARG A 104 -3.66 -29.16 -31.46
CA ARG A 104 -5.05 -28.84 -31.06
C ARG A 104 -5.26 -28.37 -29.61
N THR A 105 -4.23 -28.28 -28.78
CA THR A 105 -4.32 -27.88 -27.37
C THR A 105 -3.34 -26.74 -27.00
N ALA A 106 -3.92 -25.57 -26.64
CA ALA A 106 -3.32 -24.42 -25.93
C ALA A 106 -2.22 -23.59 -26.64
N PHE A 107 -2.62 -22.64 -27.48
CA PHE A 107 -1.74 -21.72 -28.21
C PHE A 107 -0.84 -20.89 -27.28
N ILE A 108 -1.44 -20.28 -26.25
CA ILE A 108 -0.71 -19.38 -25.35
C ILE A 108 0.32 -20.14 -24.51
N GLN A 109 0.17 -21.45 -24.30
CA GLN A 109 1.19 -22.25 -23.62
C GLN A 109 2.40 -22.51 -24.50
N GLU A 110 2.19 -22.78 -25.79
CA GLU A 110 3.26 -22.92 -26.79
C GLU A 110 3.98 -21.59 -26.98
N LEU A 111 3.23 -20.49 -27.16
CA LEU A 111 3.78 -19.14 -27.26
C LEU A 111 4.60 -18.76 -26.02
N LYS A 112 4.12 -19.02 -24.79
CA LYS A 112 4.90 -18.73 -23.56
C LYS A 112 6.27 -19.40 -23.53
N LYS A 113 6.41 -20.62 -24.09
CA LYS A 113 7.73 -21.28 -24.22
C LYS A 113 8.64 -20.57 -25.23
N CYS A 114 8.07 -20.00 -26.29
CA CYS A 114 8.82 -19.16 -27.25
C CYS A 114 9.28 -17.83 -26.63
N LEU A 115 8.46 -17.23 -25.77
CA LEU A 115 8.72 -15.91 -25.17
C LEU A 115 9.61 -15.94 -23.92
N ASP A 116 9.92 -17.13 -23.38
CA ASP A 116 10.69 -17.25 -22.14
C ASP A 116 12.14 -16.72 -22.31
N GLY A 117 12.60 -15.97 -21.31
CA GLY A 117 13.93 -15.36 -21.29
C GLY A 117 14.24 -14.29 -22.34
N ILE A 118 13.29 -13.86 -23.19
CA ILE A 118 13.55 -12.92 -24.30
C ILE A 118 12.68 -11.65 -24.26
N THR A 119 13.12 -10.61 -24.99
CA THR A 119 12.28 -9.44 -25.32
C THR A 119 11.68 -9.64 -26.71
N PRO A 120 10.38 -9.98 -26.84
CA PRO A 120 9.83 -10.41 -28.11
C PRO A 120 9.40 -9.25 -29.01
N VAL A 121 9.60 -9.43 -30.31
CA VAL A 121 8.86 -8.77 -31.38
C VAL A 121 8.05 -9.85 -32.09
N LEU A 122 6.73 -9.72 -32.10
CA LEU A 122 5.86 -10.72 -32.72
C LEU A 122 5.65 -10.41 -34.21
N ILE A 123 5.89 -11.40 -35.05
CA ILE A 123 5.54 -11.40 -36.47
C ILE A 123 4.52 -12.53 -36.65
N TYR A 124 3.37 -12.22 -37.25
CA TYR A 124 2.31 -13.21 -37.51
C TYR A 124 2.05 -13.25 -39.02
N ALA A 125 2.31 -14.41 -39.64
CA ALA A 125 2.05 -14.64 -41.06
C ALA A 125 0.62 -15.14 -41.27
N ILE A 126 -0.15 -14.49 -42.14
CA ILE A 126 -1.53 -14.86 -42.51
C ILE A 126 -1.59 -15.10 -44.01
N GLY A 127 -2.45 -15.99 -44.49
CA GLY A 127 -2.76 -16.09 -45.91
C GLY A 127 -3.61 -14.92 -46.44
N ASN A 128 -4.03 -14.99 -47.70
CA ASN A 128 -4.96 -14.02 -48.32
C ASN A 128 -6.32 -13.90 -47.58
N ASN A 129 -6.63 -14.84 -46.69
CA ASN A 129 -7.74 -14.78 -45.74
C ASN A 129 -7.29 -15.48 -44.45
N PRO A 130 -7.58 -14.94 -43.25
CA PRO A 130 -7.35 -15.65 -42.00
C PRO A 130 -8.27 -16.87 -41.91
N SER A 131 -7.71 -18.00 -41.47
CA SER A 131 -8.43 -19.24 -41.21
C SER A 131 -9.20 -19.19 -39.88
N GLU A 132 -10.07 -20.17 -39.63
CA GLU A 132 -10.71 -20.33 -38.33
C GLU A 132 -9.68 -20.52 -37.20
N GLN A 133 -8.54 -21.14 -37.50
CA GLN A 133 -7.43 -21.32 -36.56
C GLN A 133 -6.75 -19.98 -36.24
N ASP A 134 -6.48 -19.14 -37.25
CA ASP A 134 -5.93 -17.79 -37.05
C ASP A 134 -6.87 -16.93 -36.19
N ILE A 135 -8.18 -16.99 -36.45
CA ILE A 135 -9.18 -16.26 -35.67
C ILE A 135 -9.18 -16.75 -34.22
N ALA A 136 -9.10 -18.05 -33.98
CA ALA A 136 -9.03 -18.61 -32.62
C ALA A 136 -7.75 -18.19 -31.88
N ASP A 137 -6.59 -18.35 -32.51
CA ASP A 137 -5.29 -18.03 -31.92
C ASP A 137 -5.13 -16.52 -31.64
N LEU A 138 -5.58 -15.67 -32.58
CA LEU A 138 -5.62 -14.22 -32.39
C LEU A 138 -6.65 -13.79 -31.33
N THR A 139 -7.74 -14.53 -31.14
CA THR A 139 -8.68 -14.27 -30.04
C THR A 139 -8.09 -14.67 -28.68
N GLU A 140 -7.35 -15.79 -28.60
CA GLU A 140 -6.64 -16.21 -27.37
C GLU A 140 -5.56 -15.19 -26.97
N LEU A 141 -4.84 -14.61 -27.95
CA LEU A 141 -3.86 -13.54 -27.74
C LEU A 141 -4.45 -12.26 -27.13
N GLN A 142 -5.68 -11.88 -27.47
CA GLN A 142 -6.31 -10.69 -26.90
C GLN A 142 -6.73 -10.85 -25.44
N GLN A 143 -6.87 -12.09 -24.95
CA GLN A 143 -7.19 -12.38 -23.56
C GLN A 143 -5.98 -12.23 -22.63
N LEU A 144 -4.78 -11.98 -23.18
CA LEU A 144 -3.60 -11.67 -22.37
C LEU A 144 -3.76 -10.33 -21.62
N PRO A 145 -3.31 -10.23 -20.36
CA PRO A 145 -3.44 -9.02 -19.55
C PRO A 145 -2.59 -7.83 -20.06
N TYR A 146 -1.66 -8.10 -20.99
CA TYR A 146 -0.86 -7.09 -21.67
C TYR A 146 -1.03 -7.25 -23.18
N LYS A 147 -1.54 -6.22 -23.85
CA LYS A 147 -1.60 -6.20 -25.32
C LYS A 147 -0.17 -6.25 -25.87
N LEU A 148 0.10 -7.25 -26.72
CA LEU A 148 1.35 -7.35 -27.46
C LEU A 148 1.13 -6.76 -28.86
N PRO A 149 1.96 -5.80 -29.32
CA PRO A 149 1.92 -5.35 -30.70
C PRO A 149 2.37 -6.49 -31.62
N ILE A 150 1.66 -6.69 -32.73
CA ILE A 150 1.94 -7.74 -33.71
C ILE A 150 2.22 -7.10 -35.06
N PHE A 151 3.25 -7.57 -35.75
CA PHE A 151 3.51 -7.27 -37.15
C PHE A 151 2.88 -8.35 -38.03
N PHE A 152 1.75 -8.06 -38.64
CA PHE A 152 1.05 -8.97 -39.54
C PHE A 152 1.64 -8.90 -40.94
N ILE A 153 1.85 -10.05 -41.57
CA ILE A 153 2.34 -10.15 -42.95
C ILE A 153 1.45 -11.11 -43.76
N CYS A 154 0.93 -10.65 -44.90
CA CYS A 154 0.20 -11.52 -45.82
C CYS A 154 1.17 -12.32 -46.70
N VAL A 155 1.09 -13.64 -46.63
CA VAL A 155 1.88 -14.57 -47.45
C VAL A 155 1.02 -15.01 -48.64
N ARG A 156 1.36 -14.51 -49.83
CA ARG A 156 0.70 -14.89 -51.09
C ARG A 156 1.37 -16.13 -51.67
N HIS A 157 0.59 -17.17 -51.99
CA HIS A 157 1.14 -18.37 -52.61
C HIS A 157 1.33 -18.18 -54.13
N PRO A 158 2.49 -18.50 -54.73
CA PRO A 158 2.75 -18.29 -56.15
C PRO A 158 1.77 -18.99 -57.11
N SER A 159 1.09 -20.07 -56.70
CA SER A 159 0.10 -20.74 -57.57
C SER A 159 -1.26 -20.05 -57.68
N GLN A 160 -1.46 -18.88 -57.09
CA GLN A 160 -2.63 -18.01 -57.34
C GLN A 160 -2.32 -16.85 -58.29
N SER A 161 -1.10 -16.80 -58.83
CA SER A 161 -0.74 -15.99 -59.99
C SER A 161 -0.79 -16.86 -61.25
N ASP A 162 -1.29 -16.28 -62.35
CA ASP A 162 -1.39 -16.87 -63.70
C ASP A 162 -2.60 -17.79 -64.03
N LEU A 163 -3.83 -17.27 -63.94
CA LEU A 163 -4.97 -17.78 -64.72
C LEU A 163 -5.95 -16.68 -65.22
N THR A 164 -5.48 -15.59 -65.86
CA THR A 164 -6.29 -14.80 -66.85
C THR A 164 -5.48 -13.69 -67.56
N GLU A 165 -4.58 -13.99 -68.51
CA GLU A 165 -4.24 -13.02 -69.59
C GLU A 165 -3.61 -13.64 -70.85
N SER A 166 -4.21 -14.70 -71.42
CA SER A 166 -3.81 -15.25 -72.73
C SER A 166 -4.95 -16.03 -73.38
N GLY A 167 -6.03 -15.34 -73.77
CA GLY A 167 -7.22 -16.05 -74.25
C GLY A 167 -8.39 -15.23 -74.81
N GLN A 168 -8.18 -13.98 -75.26
CA GLN A 168 -9.18 -13.23 -76.03
C GLN A 168 -8.58 -11.96 -76.63
N HIS A 169 -8.16 -12.00 -77.91
CA HIS A 169 -8.19 -10.87 -78.86
C HIS A 169 -7.82 -11.38 -80.27
N ALA A 170 -8.79 -11.98 -80.96
CA ALA A 170 -8.73 -12.27 -82.39
C ALA A 170 -10.10 -11.97 -83.01
N GLY A 171 -10.15 -10.98 -83.91
CA GLY A 171 -11.39 -10.32 -84.34
C GLY A 171 -11.82 -9.22 -83.36
N THR A 172 -12.21 -8.00 -83.76
CA THR A 172 -12.64 -7.55 -85.09
C THR A 172 -12.22 -6.09 -85.33
N SER A 173 -11.85 -5.76 -86.57
CA SER A 173 -11.42 -4.43 -87.00
C SER A 173 -12.59 -3.45 -87.24
N THR A 174 -12.46 -2.18 -86.81
CA THR A 174 -12.63 -0.97 -87.67
C THR A 174 -12.38 0.36 -86.90
N SER A 175 -11.64 1.28 -87.57
CA SER A 175 -11.83 2.76 -87.68
C SER A 175 -12.42 3.55 -86.50
N THR A 176 -11.94 4.72 -86.04
CA THR A 176 -10.98 5.76 -86.52
C THR A 176 -10.75 6.77 -85.35
N SER A 177 -9.91 7.83 -85.35
CA SER A 177 -9.15 8.54 -86.40
C SER A 177 -7.72 8.93 -85.95
N SER A 178 -7.28 10.20 -86.08
CA SER A 178 -5.89 10.65 -85.92
C SER A 178 -5.72 12.19 -85.75
N SER A 179 -4.78 12.63 -84.90
CA SER A 179 -3.90 13.83 -85.08
C SER A 179 -2.92 13.98 -83.89
N THR A 180 -1.60 13.77 -84.05
CA THR A 180 -0.51 14.80 -84.23
C THR A 180 -0.46 15.89 -83.14
N SER A 181 0.67 16.25 -82.49
CA SER A 181 2.07 16.30 -82.99
C SER A 181 3.18 16.36 -81.90
N SER A 182 4.36 15.83 -82.27
CA SER A 182 5.76 16.09 -81.81
C SER A 182 6.07 17.42 -81.06
N THR A 183 7.03 17.51 -80.11
CA THR A 183 8.52 17.38 -80.30
C THR A 183 9.35 17.21 -78.98
N PRO A 184 10.61 16.70 -79.03
CA PRO A 184 11.62 16.70 -77.95
C PRO A 184 12.89 17.56 -78.32
N PRO A 185 14.11 17.38 -77.73
CA PRO A 185 14.58 17.59 -76.35
C PRO A 185 15.85 18.49 -76.26
N GLN A 186 16.36 18.82 -75.04
CA GLN A 186 17.74 19.32 -74.74
C GLN A 186 17.90 19.46 -73.20
N SER A 187 19.06 19.39 -72.52
CA SER A 187 20.39 18.78 -72.76
C SER A 187 21.26 18.96 -71.48
N CYS A 188 22.05 17.96 -71.05
CA CYS A 188 23.08 18.13 -70.01
C CYS A 188 24.28 18.97 -70.52
N PRO A 189 25.12 19.60 -69.66
CA PRO A 189 26.33 18.93 -69.10
C PRO A 189 26.85 19.58 -67.76
N PRO A 190 28.10 19.38 -67.28
CA PRO A 190 29.02 18.22 -67.31
C PRO A 190 29.51 17.78 -65.89
N SER A 191 30.28 16.70 -65.83
CA SER A 191 31.15 16.33 -64.68
C SER A 191 32.63 16.50 -65.03
N PRO A 192 33.53 16.81 -64.06
CA PRO A 192 34.98 16.66 -64.23
C PRO A 192 35.57 15.48 -63.42
N THR A 193 36.81 15.11 -63.79
CA THR A 193 37.51 13.85 -63.46
C THR A 193 38.35 13.84 -62.16
N SER A 194 38.72 12.62 -61.75
CA SER A 194 39.59 12.13 -60.65
C SER A 194 41.06 12.65 -60.67
N PRO A 195 42.02 12.17 -59.83
CA PRO A 195 41.98 11.30 -58.62
C PRO A 195 42.91 11.70 -57.43
N THR A 196 42.57 11.40 -56.17
CA THR A 196 43.58 11.24 -55.07
C THR A 196 43.06 10.39 -53.89
N ALA A 197 43.99 9.85 -53.08
CA ALA A 197 43.80 8.90 -51.97
C ALA A 197 43.06 9.49 -50.73
N PRO A 198 42.64 8.67 -49.74
CA PRO A 198 41.59 9.05 -48.78
C PRO A 198 42.11 9.86 -47.57
N PRO A 199 41.33 10.85 -47.06
CA PRO A 199 41.64 11.52 -45.81
C PRO A 199 41.30 10.62 -44.62
N ARG A 200 42.34 10.25 -43.86
CA ARG A 200 42.24 9.59 -42.56
C ARG A 200 41.96 10.65 -41.49
N ASN A 201 41.07 10.34 -40.55
CA ASN A 201 40.75 11.10 -39.32
C ASN A 201 39.98 12.44 -39.49
N LEU A 202 38.70 12.42 -39.09
CA LEU A 202 38.02 13.55 -38.44
C LEU A 202 37.32 13.03 -37.17
N PRO A 203 37.13 13.86 -36.12
CA PRO A 203 36.85 13.34 -34.77
C PRO A 203 35.38 13.00 -34.51
N PHE A 204 35.17 12.03 -33.62
CA PHE A 204 33.89 11.77 -32.96
C PHE A 204 33.49 12.94 -32.04
N THR A 205 32.79 13.95 -32.55
CA THR A 205 32.05 14.91 -31.72
C THR A 205 30.78 15.43 -32.43
N TYR A 206 29.69 14.69 -32.33
CA TYR A 206 28.35 15.28 -32.18
C TYR A 206 27.45 14.33 -31.38
N SER A 207 27.51 14.45 -30.06
CA SER A 207 26.57 13.80 -29.15
C SER A 207 25.20 14.47 -29.28
N ARG A 208 24.37 14.00 -30.23
CA ARG A 208 22.93 14.30 -30.18
C ARG A 208 22.28 13.54 -29.05
N HIS A 209 21.34 14.18 -28.35
CA HIS A 209 20.66 13.59 -27.21
C HIS A 209 19.74 12.45 -27.71
N PRO A 210 19.63 11.28 -27.03
CA PRO A 210 18.81 10.16 -27.51
C PRO A 210 17.35 10.55 -27.81
N LEU A 211 16.81 11.50 -27.05
CA LEU A 211 15.45 12.04 -27.24
C LEU A 211 15.25 12.83 -28.55
N GLU A 212 16.30 13.43 -29.13
CA GLU A 212 16.18 14.12 -30.43
C GLU A 212 16.04 13.13 -31.60
N HIS A 213 16.63 11.93 -31.48
CA HIS A 213 16.42 10.86 -32.44
C HIS A 213 14.97 10.35 -32.41
N LEU A 214 14.36 10.28 -31.22
CA LEU A 214 12.94 9.97 -31.06
C LEU A 214 12.05 11.06 -31.68
N ALA A 215 12.39 12.34 -31.51
CA ALA A 215 11.64 13.45 -32.10
C ALA A 215 11.69 13.46 -33.64
N LEU A 216 12.79 13.02 -34.26
CA LEU A 216 12.89 12.89 -35.71
C LEU A 216 12.08 11.71 -36.26
N LEU A 217 12.06 10.56 -35.58
CA LEU A 217 11.18 9.44 -35.92
C LEU A 217 9.69 9.80 -35.75
N ARG A 218 9.35 10.60 -34.73
CA ARG A 218 7.99 11.15 -34.51
C ARG A 218 7.49 12.06 -35.64
N ASN A 219 8.37 12.55 -36.52
CA ASN A 219 7.95 13.31 -37.69
C ASN A 219 7.75 12.41 -38.93
N CYS A 220 8.19 11.15 -38.90
CA CYS A 220 7.90 10.18 -39.97
C CYS A 220 6.44 9.70 -39.95
N THR A 221 5.73 9.83 -38.83
CA THR A 221 4.30 9.46 -38.71
C THR A 221 3.33 10.46 -39.34
N GLU A 222 3.76 11.66 -39.74
CA GLU A 222 2.88 12.66 -40.36
C GLU A 222 2.80 12.56 -41.90
N VAL A 223 3.58 11.67 -42.52
CA VAL A 223 3.61 11.52 -43.98
C VAL A 223 3.21 10.09 -44.35
N HIS A 224 1.91 9.83 -44.48
CA HIS A 224 1.25 9.06 -45.56
C HIS A 224 -0.28 9.12 -45.40
N CYS A 225 -0.84 10.33 -45.27
CA CYS A 225 -2.27 10.56 -45.52
C CYS A 225 -2.51 10.66 -47.04
N ALA A 226 -2.82 9.54 -47.69
CA ALA A 226 -3.25 9.55 -49.09
C ALA A 226 -4.22 8.40 -49.41
N GLU A 227 -5.43 8.81 -49.81
CA GLU A 227 -6.35 8.12 -50.73
C GLU A 227 -7.07 6.84 -50.26
N GLN A 228 -8.36 6.77 -50.63
CA GLN A 228 -9.28 5.70 -50.27
C GLN A 228 -9.08 4.49 -51.20
N PHE A 229 -8.07 3.67 -50.91
CA PHE A 229 -7.96 2.35 -51.51
C PHE A 229 -9.04 1.40 -50.96
N PRO A 230 -9.50 0.41 -51.75
CA PRO A 230 -10.38 -0.63 -51.24
C PRO A 230 -9.67 -1.39 -50.12
N VAL A 231 -10.32 -1.41 -48.95
CA VAL A 231 -9.82 -2.11 -47.76
C VAL A 231 -9.86 -3.62 -48.02
N SER A 232 -8.73 -4.29 -47.82
CA SER A 232 -8.62 -5.75 -47.93
C SER A 232 -9.48 -6.46 -46.87
N ASP A 233 -10.05 -7.61 -47.25
CA ASP A 233 -10.80 -8.49 -46.34
C ASP A 233 -9.97 -8.88 -45.09
N VAL A 234 -8.64 -9.01 -45.23
CA VAL A 234 -7.73 -9.30 -44.12
C VAL A 234 -7.65 -8.12 -43.15
N TYR A 235 -7.51 -6.89 -43.68
CA TYR A 235 -7.48 -5.67 -42.87
C TYR A 235 -8.79 -5.51 -42.08
N GLN A 236 -9.94 -5.71 -42.73
CA GLN A 236 -11.23 -5.59 -42.06
C GLN A 236 -11.36 -6.60 -40.91
N LYS A 237 -11.04 -7.89 -41.14
CA LYS A 237 -11.09 -8.93 -40.10
C LYS A 237 -10.15 -8.65 -38.93
N LEU A 238 -8.93 -8.17 -39.18
CA LEU A 238 -7.98 -7.79 -38.11
C LEU A 238 -8.43 -6.52 -37.37
N SER A 239 -9.14 -5.62 -38.03
CA SER A 239 -9.79 -4.48 -37.37
C SER A 239 -11.01 -4.90 -36.55
N ASP A 240 -11.83 -5.84 -37.02
CA ASP A 240 -13.00 -6.35 -36.30
C ASP A 240 -12.59 -7.12 -35.04
N LEU A 241 -11.47 -7.85 -35.10
CA LEU A 241 -10.82 -8.40 -33.93
C LEU A 241 -10.26 -7.29 -33.01
N GLY A 242 -9.90 -6.11 -33.52
CA GLY A 242 -9.40 -4.98 -32.72
C GLY A 242 -7.87 -4.87 -32.63
N TYR A 243 -7.14 -5.50 -33.56
CA TYR A 243 -5.69 -5.35 -33.71
C TYR A 243 -5.32 -4.08 -34.51
N LEU A 244 -6.09 -3.79 -35.57
CA LEU A 244 -5.92 -2.62 -36.42
C LEU A 244 -6.98 -1.55 -36.10
N ALA A 245 -6.75 -0.33 -36.59
CA ALA A 245 -7.73 0.75 -36.48
C ALA A 245 -8.82 0.60 -37.56
N PRO A 246 -10.11 0.89 -37.26
CA PRO A 246 -11.18 0.75 -38.25
C PRO A 246 -11.00 1.70 -39.44
N PRO A 247 -11.38 1.28 -40.66
CA PRO A 247 -11.16 2.08 -41.86
C PRO A 247 -11.82 3.46 -41.75
N GLY A 248 -11.08 4.52 -42.13
CA GLY A 248 -11.56 5.89 -42.03
C GLY A 248 -11.60 6.47 -40.61
N SER A 249 -11.15 5.73 -39.58
CA SER A 249 -10.90 6.33 -38.27
C SER A 249 -9.75 7.34 -38.34
N LYS A 250 -9.86 8.42 -37.55
CA LYS A 250 -8.74 9.34 -37.35
C LYS A 250 -7.69 8.65 -36.47
N PRO A 251 -6.39 8.92 -36.65
CA PRO A 251 -5.36 8.41 -35.76
C PRO A 251 -5.65 8.88 -34.33
N GLU A 252 -6.09 7.95 -33.49
CA GLU A 252 -6.31 8.19 -32.07
C GLU A 252 -4.94 8.29 -31.40
N TYR A 253 -4.71 9.38 -30.65
CA TYR A 253 -3.46 9.56 -29.90
C TYR A 253 -3.46 8.63 -28.68
N LYS A 254 -3.14 7.37 -28.95
CA LYS A 254 -2.69 6.40 -27.96
C LYS A 254 -1.39 6.93 -27.36
N GLY A 255 -1.27 6.87 -26.04
CA GLY A 255 -0.22 7.59 -25.30
C GLY A 255 1.19 7.18 -25.72
N PRO A 256 2.24 7.92 -25.31
CA PRO A 256 3.63 7.79 -25.80
C PRO A 256 4.34 6.45 -25.52
N LEU A 257 3.61 5.43 -25.05
CA LEU A 257 4.07 4.09 -24.73
C LEU A 257 3.35 2.99 -25.55
N GLU A 258 2.19 3.27 -26.14
CA GLU A 258 1.39 2.27 -26.85
C GLU A 258 1.80 2.15 -28.31
N VAL A 259 2.50 1.05 -28.63
CA VAL A 259 2.76 0.63 -30.01
C VAL A 259 1.56 -0.17 -30.51
N GLY A 260 1.01 0.20 -31.67
CA GLY A 260 -0.08 -0.53 -32.32
C GLY A 260 0.40 -1.82 -33.00
N SER A 261 -0.54 -2.59 -33.55
CA SER A 261 -0.20 -3.65 -34.52
C SER A 261 -0.21 -3.07 -35.94
N GLU A 262 0.59 -3.63 -36.82
CA GLU A 262 0.76 -3.19 -38.22
C GLU A 262 0.45 -4.35 -39.18
N LEU A 263 -0.02 -4.06 -40.40
CA LEU A 263 -0.28 -5.06 -41.45
C LEU A 263 0.46 -4.70 -42.73
N VAL A 264 1.16 -5.67 -43.30
CA VAL A 264 1.84 -5.58 -44.61
C VAL A 264 1.30 -6.65 -45.55
N GLU A 265 0.59 -6.22 -46.60
CA GLU A 265 -0.04 -7.13 -47.57
C GLU A 265 0.82 -7.46 -48.80
N ASP A 266 1.92 -6.73 -48.99
CA ASP A 266 2.88 -6.88 -50.07
C ASP A 266 4.30 -6.93 -49.48
N PHE A 267 5.03 -8.00 -49.77
CA PHE A 267 6.38 -8.23 -49.27
C PHE A 267 7.37 -7.13 -49.71
N ALA A 268 7.10 -6.39 -50.79
CA ALA A 268 7.89 -5.22 -51.17
C ALA A 268 7.93 -4.15 -50.06
N ASN A 269 6.88 -4.05 -49.24
CA ASN A 269 6.76 -3.11 -48.13
C ASN A 269 7.25 -3.69 -46.78
N PHE A 270 7.80 -4.91 -46.75
CA PHE A 270 8.26 -5.58 -45.52
C PHE A 270 9.34 -4.79 -44.76
N SER A 271 10.08 -3.90 -45.42
CA SER A 271 11.08 -3.02 -44.80
C SER A 271 10.53 -2.12 -43.69
N SER A 272 9.21 -1.86 -43.66
CA SER A 272 8.50 -1.19 -42.56
C SER A 272 8.70 -1.88 -41.20
N ILE A 273 8.98 -3.19 -41.17
CA ILE A 273 9.26 -3.94 -39.94
C ILE A 273 10.39 -3.32 -39.10
N LEU A 274 11.35 -2.63 -39.74
CA LEU A 274 12.44 -1.97 -39.03
C LEU A 274 11.94 -0.82 -38.15
N LEU A 275 10.92 -0.07 -38.61
CA LEU A 275 10.27 0.97 -37.81
C LEU A 275 9.46 0.35 -36.67
N PHE A 276 8.67 -0.69 -36.96
CA PHE A 276 7.92 -1.43 -35.96
C PHE A 276 8.81 -1.97 -34.83
N VAL A 277 9.89 -2.68 -35.18
CA VAL A 277 10.90 -3.19 -34.24
C VAL A 277 11.48 -2.04 -33.39
N CYS A 278 11.83 -0.91 -34.01
CA CYS A 278 12.33 0.26 -33.28
C CYS A 278 11.29 0.79 -32.27
N HIS A 279 10.02 0.94 -32.68
CA HIS A 279 8.96 1.41 -31.79
C HIS A 279 8.72 0.44 -30.62
N VAL A 280 8.65 -0.87 -30.88
CA VAL A 280 8.50 -1.89 -29.83
C VAL A 280 9.64 -1.82 -28.83
N LEU A 281 10.90 -1.84 -29.29
CA LEU A 281 12.07 -1.79 -28.41
C LEU A 281 12.17 -0.46 -27.64
N GLN A 282 11.84 0.68 -28.25
CA GLN A 282 11.80 1.98 -27.59
C GLN A 282 10.73 2.03 -26.49
N SER A 283 9.52 1.52 -26.74
CA SER A 283 8.45 1.41 -25.74
C SER A 283 8.87 0.53 -24.56
N LYS A 284 9.47 -0.64 -24.82
CA LYS A 284 9.99 -1.52 -23.76
C LYS A 284 11.11 -0.87 -22.95
N LEU A 285 12.05 -0.18 -23.59
CA LEU A 285 13.13 0.55 -22.90
C LEU A 285 12.58 1.67 -22.02
N LEU A 286 11.63 2.46 -22.53
CA LEU A 286 11.00 3.55 -21.77
C LEU A 286 10.21 3.01 -20.57
N LEU A 287 9.44 1.92 -20.74
CA LEU A 287 8.72 1.25 -19.65
C LEU A 287 9.67 0.68 -18.58
N ALA A 288 10.79 0.06 -18.99
CA ALA A 288 11.79 -0.42 -18.04
C ALA A 288 12.44 0.73 -17.26
N ALA A 289 12.76 1.83 -17.95
CA ALA A 289 13.36 3.02 -17.34
C ALA A 289 12.41 3.72 -16.34
N THR A 290 11.11 3.85 -16.65
CA THR A 290 10.14 4.44 -15.72
C THR A 290 9.92 3.57 -14.50
N LEU A 291 9.75 2.24 -14.66
CA LEU A 291 9.63 1.30 -13.54
C LEU A 291 10.87 1.32 -12.63
N LEU A 292 12.07 1.45 -13.21
CA LEU A 292 13.31 1.59 -12.46
C LEU A 292 13.37 2.92 -11.70
N GLN A 293 13.01 4.03 -12.36
CA GLN A 293 12.94 5.37 -11.75
C GLN A 293 11.95 5.40 -10.58
N ASP A 294 10.74 4.87 -10.73
CA ASP A 294 9.72 4.82 -9.67
C ASP A 294 10.16 3.96 -8.49
N THR A 295 10.93 2.89 -8.76
CA THR A 295 11.50 2.04 -7.72
C THR A 295 12.63 2.76 -6.98
N HIS A 296 13.54 3.41 -7.69
CA HIS A 296 14.60 4.23 -7.09
C HIS A 296 14.05 5.39 -6.26
N ALA A 297 13.03 6.09 -6.76
CA ALA A 297 12.39 7.21 -6.06
C ALA A 297 11.71 6.76 -4.76
N ARG A 298 10.97 5.63 -4.78
CA ARG A 298 10.37 5.04 -3.58
C ARG A 298 11.44 4.57 -2.58
N SER A 299 12.50 3.92 -3.05
CA SER A 299 13.62 3.51 -2.18
C SER A 299 14.29 4.71 -1.52
N LEU A 300 14.59 5.77 -2.27
CA LEU A 300 15.18 7.00 -1.74
C LEU A 300 14.25 7.67 -0.71
N GLN A 301 12.95 7.77 -1.00
CA GLN A 301 11.96 8.31 -0.06
C GLN A 301 11.92 7.50 1.25
N ASN A 302 11.95 6.16 1.16
CA ASN A 302 11.99 5.30 2.34
C ASN A 302 13.27 5.50 3.16
N PHE A 303 14.44 5.62 2.51
CA PHE A 303 15.69 5.94 3.21
C PHE A 303 15.65 7.31 3.91
N ILE A 304 15.10 8.32 3.24
CA ILE A 304 14.93 9.68 3.80
C ILE A 304 14.01 9.64 5.03
N MET A 305 12.85 9.01 4.93
CA MET A 305 11.89 8.91 6.04
C MET A 305 12.48 8.11 7.22
N ALA A 306 13.11 6.97 6.96
CA ALA A 306 13.76 6.17 7.99
C ALA A 306 14.91 6.94 8.70
N ALA A 307 15.68 7.74 7.96
CA ALA A 307 16.72 8.59 8.54
C ALA A 307 16.14 9.73 9.41
N PHE A 308 15.03 10.34 9.00
CA PHE A 308 14.32 11.34 9.81
C PHE A 308 13.70 10.73 11.07
N ASP A 309 13.08 9.56 10.97
CA ASP A 309 12.50 8.85 12.11
C ASP A 309 13.59 8.43 13.12
N LEU A 310 14.73 7.91 12.64
CA LEU A 310 15.89 7.59 13.48
C LEU A 310 16.50 8.83 14.14
N SER A 311 16.62 9.94 13.40
CA SER A 311 17.11 11.21 13.94
C SER A 311 16.19 11.77 15.04
N ARG A 312 14.86 11.68 14.85
CA ARG A 312 13.87 12.03 15.87
C ARG A 312 13.98 11.13 17.10
N ASP A 313 14.11 9.82 16.90
CA ASP A 313 14.31 8.87 17.99
C ASP A 313 15.59 9.18 18.77
N LEU A 314 16.72 9.46 18.11
CA LEU A 314 17.99 9.77 18.80
C LEU A 314 18.02 11.16 19.47
N MET A 315 17.41 12.19 18.89
CA MET A 315 17.60 13.59 19.33
C MET A 315 16.40 14.24 19.99
N ILE A 316 15.17 13.80 19.70
CA ILE A 316 13.92 14.45 20.12
C ILE A 316 13.22 13.62 21.19
N THR A 317 13.16 12.30 21.06
CA THR A 317 12.52 11.41 22.04
C THR A 317 13.13 11.54 23.45
N PRO A 318 14.46 11.52 23.65
CA PRO A 318 15.07 11.75 24.97
C PRO A 318 14.73 13.12 25.57
N LYS A 319 14.72 14.18 24.74
CA LYS A 319 14.36 15.54 25.18
C LYS A 319 12.89 15.64 25.61
N ARG A 320 11.99 14.88 24.97
CA ARG A 320 10.57 14.79 25.35
C ARG A 320 10.38 14.02 26.66
N ILE A 321 11.09 12.91 26.87
CA ILE A 321 11.11 12.18 28.15
C ILE A 321 11.62 13.08 29.28
N GLN A 322 12.75 13.77 29.08
CA GLN A 322 13.28 14.73 30.05
C GLN A 322 12.33 15.89 30.32
N TYR A 323 11.69 16.45 29.29
CA TYR A 323 10.67 17.49 29.45
C TYR A 323 9.47 16.99 30.26
N ALA A 324 9.00 15.77 30.01
CA ALA A 324 7.89 15.18 30.76
C ALA A 324 8.25 14.99 32.24
N ARG A 325 9.45 14.46 32.53
CA ARG A 325 10.01 14.31 33.89
C ARG A 325 10.03 15.64 34.64
N LEU A 326 10.64 16.67 34.05
CA LEU A 326 10.76 18.00 34.67
C LEU A 326 9.41 18.70 34.88
N ARG A 327 8.44 18.50 33.98
CA ARG A 327 7.12 19.13 34.07
C ARG A 327 6.21 18.46 35.09
N GLU A 328 6.27 17.13 35.20
CA GLU A 328 5.55 16.41 36.24
C GLU A 328 6.18 16.65 37.61
N GLU A 329 7.51 16.67 37.74
CA GLU A 329 8.17 16.98 39.02
C GLU A 329 7.80 18.37 39.55
N ALA A 330 7.67 19.37 38.65
CA ALA A 330 7.21 20.70 38.99
C ALA A 330 5.72 20.74 39.42
N LEU A 331 4.87 19.92 38.79
CA LEU A 331 3.46 19.73 39.19
C LEU A 331 3.36 19.06 40.55
N TYR A 332 4.10 17.97 40.77
CA TYR A 332 4.17 17.23 42.03
C TYR A 332 4.59 18.13 43.19
N LYS A 333 5.67 18.91 43.06
CA LYS A 333 6.10 19.89 44.06
C LYS A 333 5.01 20.93 44.33
N SER A 334 4.41 21.50 43.28
CA SER A 334 3.34 22.51 43.41
C SER A 334 2.11 21.98 44.16
N LEU A 335 1.70 20.73 43.89
CA LEU A 335 0.58 20.07 44.58
C LEU A 335 0.92 19.72 46.03
N LEU A 336 2.15 19.29 46.30
CA LEU A 336 2.64 18.98 47.64
C LEU A 336 2.71 20.25 48.51
N ASP A 337 3.24 21.35 47.96
CA ASP A 337 3.31 22.65 48.62
C ASP A 337 1.91 23.24 48.87
N LEU A 338 0.97 23.08 47.93
CA LEU A 338 -0.44 23.43 48.15
C LEU A 338 -0.99 22.64 49.35
N ALA A 339 -0.82 21.33 49.37
CA ALA A 339 -1.34 20.45 50.42
C ALA A 339 -0.67 20.64 51.80
N HIS A 340 0.52 21.25 51.86
CA HIS A 340 1.17 21.65 53.12
C HIS A 340 0.77 23.06 53.57
N ASN A 341 0.88 24.06 52.70
CA ASN A 341 0.77 25.47 53.09
C ASN A 341 -0.68 25.98 53.17
N LYS A 342 -1.64 25.30 52.53
CA LYS A 342 -3.05 25.73 52.49
C LYS A 342 -3.94 25.06 53.55
N GLN A 343 -3.39 24.38 54.56
CA GLN A 343 -4.20 23.68 55.58
C GLN A 343 -5.20 24.64 56.29
N ASP A 344 -4.78 25.88 56.58
CA ASP A 344 -5.65 26.89 57.20
C ASP A 344 -6.67 27.50 56.21
N GLU A 345 -6.33 27.61 54.92
CA GLU A 345 -7.31 28.00 53.89
C GLU A 345 -8.36 26.91 53.66
N ILE A 346 -7.95 25.64 53.62
CA ILE A 346 -8.86 24.49 53.54
C ILE A 346 -9.75 24.41 54.78
N LYS A 347 -9.21 24.67 55.97
CA LYS A 347 -9.99 24.81 57.21
C LYS A 347 -11.03 25.94 57.10
N ASN A 348 -10.63 27.13 56.65
CA ASN A 348 -11.55 28.26 56.50
C ASN A 348 -12.62 28.00 55.43
N MET A 349 -12.27 27.33 54.33
CA MET A 349 -13.21 26.85 53.31
C MET A 349 -14.22 25.85 53.89
N ILE A 350 -13.76 24.90 54.73
CA ILE A 350 -14.64 23.95 55.42
C ILE A 350 -15.60 24.69 56.36
N VAL A 351 -15.11 25.62 57.19
CA VAL A 351 -15.95 26.44 58.10
C VAL A 351 -17.00 27.24 57.31
N GLY A 352 -16.61 27.91 56.22
CA GLY A 352 -17.54 28.64 55.35
C GLY A 352 -18.56 27.72 54.69
N THR A 353 -18.14 26.55 54.21
CA THR A 353 -19.05 25.58 53.57
C THR A 353 -20.04 25.00 54.58
N ILE A 354 -19.62 24.68 55.80
CA ILE A 354 -20.50 24.22 56.89
C ILE A 354 -21.51 25.30 57.26
N PHE A 355 -21.10 26.57 57.28
CA PHE A 355 -22.00 27.70 57.53
C PHE A 355 -23.05 27.86 56.42
N GLU A 356 -22.65 27.80 55.15
CA GLU A 356 -23.54 27.92 53.99
C GLU A 356 -24.59 26.79 53.93
N ILE A 357 -24.19 25.52 54.10
CA ILE A 357 -25.12 24.37 54.00
C ILE A 357 -25.95 24.15 55.26
N LYS A 358 -25.69 24.89 56.34
CA LYS A 358 -26.30 24.66 57.66
C LYS A 358 -27.82 24.57 57.58
N ASP A 359 -28.46 25.57 57.00
CA ASP A 359 -29.92 25.66 56.99
C ASP A 359 -30.55 24.62 56.04
N GLU A 360 -29.88 24.28 54.93
CA GLU A 360 -30.29 23.17 54.05
C GLU A 360 -30.22 21.81 54.75
N VAL A 361 -29.13 21.54 55.48
CA VAL A 361 -28.97 20.30 56.27
C VAL A 361 -30.04 20.20 57.35
N LEU A 362 -30.35 21.30 58.05
CA LEU A 362 -31.42 21.34 59.05
C LEU A 362 -32.80 21.11 58.42
N GLN A 363 -33.07 21.68 57.25
CA GLN A 363 -34.33 21.47 56.52
C GLN A 363 -34.45 20.04 55.98
N LYS A 364 -33.35 19.40 55.56
CA LYS A 364 -33.32 17.97 55.21
C LYS A 364 -33.55 17.09 56.43
N ALA A 365 -32.90 17.37 57.56
CA ALA A 365 -33.11 16.63 58.81
C ALA A 365 -34.58 16.70 59.26
N ALA A 366 -35.18 17.91 59.22
CA ALA A 366 -36.58 18.16 59.54
C ALA A 366 -37.56 17.24 58.78
N ASN A 367 -37.27 16.99 57.51
CA ASN A 367 -38.09 16.22 56.57
C ASN A 367 -37.62 14.76 56.40
N PHE A 368 -36.59 14.34 57.12
CA PHE A 368 -35.95 13.03 56.95
C PHE A 368 -36.91 11.89 57.31
N ARG A 369 -37.03 10.89 56.43
CA ARG A 369 -37.82 9.67 56.64
C ARG A 369 -36.87 8.52 56.96
N PHE A 370 -37.09 7.90 58.12
CA PHE A 370 -36.26 6.78 58.57
C PHE A 370 -36.56 5.50 57.78
N GLN A 371 -35.55 4.65 57.62
CA GLN A 371 -35.68 3.38 56.89
C GLN A 371 -35.63 2.15 57.81
N GLY A 372 -34.88 2.20 58.92
CA GLY A 372 -34.72 1.12 59.88
C GLY A 372 -35.70 1.14 61.06
N ALA A 373 -36.57 2.15 61.16
CA ALA A 373 -37.57 2.26 62.21
C ALA A 373 -38.99 2.09 61.65
N VAL A 374 -39.58 0.90 61.84
CA VAL A 374 -41.02 0.72 61.69
C VAL A 374 -41.69 1.41 62.87
N ILE A 375 -42.02 2.69 62.68
CA ILE A 375 -42.93 3.43 63.56
C ILE A 375 -44.33 3.09 63.04
N ASP A 376 -44.91 2.00 63.56
CA ASP A 376 -46.26 1.59 63.22
C ASP A 376 -47.25 2.60 63.82
N GLU A 377 -47.98 3.33 62.97
CA GLU A 377 -48.81 4.48 63.38
C GLU A 377 -50.02 4.09 64.26
N CYS A 378 -50.23 2.80 64.53
CA CYS A 378 -51.40 2.28 65.24
C CYS A 378 -51.12 1.72 66.66
N ILE A 379 -49.87 1.65 67.13
CA ILE A 379 -49.56 1.15 68.48
C ILE A 379 -48.83 2.20 69.32
N GLN A 380 -49.44 2.52 70.46
CA GLN A 380 -48.97 3.48 71.47
C GLN A 380 -47.80 2.93 72.31
N GLU A 381 -46.81 2.31 71.67
CA GLU A 381 -45.65 1.73 72.33
C GLU A 381 -44.60 2.79 72.68
N SER A 382 -44.00 2.64 73.86
CA SER A 382 -43.02 3.58 74.39
C SER A 382 -41.75 3.62 73.55
N LEU A 383 -41.33 4.84 73.17
CA LEU A 383 -40.01 5.12 72.63
C LEU A 383 -38.94 4.37 73.41
N THR A 384 -38.14 3.56 72.71
CA THR A 384 -37.07 2.74 73.30
C THR A 384 -35.72 3.33 72.91
N ALA A 385 -34.73 3.28 73.84
CA ALA A 385 -33.39 3.82 73.60
C ALA A 385 -32.74 3.29 72.32
N ARG A 386 -33.00 2.03 71.96
CA ARG A 386 -32.56 1.40 70.70
C ARG A 386 -33.11 2.10 69.45
N THR A 387 -34.40 2.44 69.43
CA THR A 387 -35.06 3.15 68.32
C THR A 387 -34.50 4.56 68.17
N VAL A 388 -34.33 5.27 69.28
CA VAL A 388 -33.71 6.61 69.28
C VAL A 388 -32.27 6.56 68.76
N HIS A 389 -31.51 5.52 69.11
CA HIS A 389 -30.13 5.33 68.61
C HIS A 389 -30.09 5.05 67.10
N ILE A 390 -31.00 4.22 66.57
CA ILE A 390 -31.11 3.94 65.12
C ILE A 390 -31.44 5.24 64.36
N CYS A 391 -32.50 5.96 64.77
CA CYS A 391 -32.89 7.23 64.15
C CYS A 391 -31.77 8.30 64.24
N THR A 392 -31.02 8.33 65.34
CA THR A 392 -29.84 9.19 65.49
C THR A 392 -28.72 8.80 64.52
N SER A 393 -28.55 7.50 64.24
CA SER A 393 -27.56 7.03 63.26
C SER A 393 -27.93 7.44 61.84
N GLU A 394 -29.18 7.26 61.42
CA GLU A 394 -29.58 7.61 60.05
C GLU A 394 -29.49 9.13 59.77
N ILE A 395 -29.80 9.99 60.74
CA ILE A 395 -29.56 11.44 60.62
C ILE A 395 -28.05 11.72 60.55
N ARG A 396 -27.23 11.02 61.32
CA ARG A 396 -25.76 11.17 61.28
C ARG A 396 -25.22 10.88 59.89
N ASP A 397 -25.64 9.76 59.31
CA ASP A 397 -25.14 9.31 58.02
C ASP A 397 -25.55 10.29 56.89
N MET A 398 -26.79 10.81 56.95
CA MET A 398 -27.26 11.87 56.05
C MET A 398 -26.48 13.19 56.21
N VAL A 399 -26.21 13.64 57.45
CA VAL A 399 -25.42 14.86 57.70
C VAL A 399 -23.99 14.69 57.17
N VAL A 400 -23.36 13.53 57.43
CA VAL A 400 -22.00 13.22 56.95
C VAL A 400 -21.94 13.18 55.42
N GLU A 401 -22.88 12.50 54.76
CA GLU A 401 -22.96 12.47 53.30
C GLU A 401 -23.11 13.88 52.71
N HIS A 402 -23.97 14.71 53.31
CA HIS A 402 -24.25 16.02 52.75
C HIS A 402 -23.10 17.02 52.95
N VAL A 403 -22.46 17.02 54.13
CA VAL A 403 -21.24 17.79 54.41
C VAL A 403 -20.10 17.35 53.48
N ASN A 404 -19.92 16.04 53.29
CA ASN A 404 -18.90 15.50 52.38
C ASN A 404 -19.07 16.03 50.95
N LYS A 405 -20.29 15.93 50.42
CA LYS A 405 -20.61 16.36 49.05
C LYS A 405 -20.35 17.85 48.86
N ALA A 406 -20.73 18.68 49.83
CA ALA A 406 -20.53 20.13 49.77
C ALA A 406 -19.03 20.52 49.85
N VAL A 407 -18.29 19.95 50.82
CA VAL A 407 -16.86 20.22 50.99
C VAL A 407 -16.05 19.74 49.79
N SER A 408 -16.34 18.54 49.27
CA SER A 408 -15.68 17.99 48.08
C SER A 408 -15.92 18.88 46.85
N SER A 409 -17.15 19.39 46.68
CA SER A 409 -17.51 20.30 45.58
C SER A 409 -16.70 21.61 45.63
N LYS A 410 -16.64 22.28 46.79
CA LYS A 410 -15.85 23.52 46.96
C LYS A 410 -14.33 23.30 46.81
N LEU A 411 -13.84 22.14 47.24
CA LEU A 411 -12.43 21.78 47.10
C LEU A 411 -12.04 21.56 45.62
N ALA A 412 -12.91 20.90 44.84
CA ALA A 412 -12.70 20.67 43.41
C ALA A 412 -12.53 21.99 42.64
N SER A 413 -13.42 22.98 42.84
CA SER A 413 -13.31 24.30 42.18
C SER A 413 -12.05 25.08 42.56
N SER A 414 -11.49 24.83 43.75
CA SER A 414 -10.23 25.45 44.19
C SER A 414 -9.00 24.81 43.51
N ILE A 415 -9.16 23.65 42.89
CA ILE A 415 -8.11 22.83 42.27
C ILE A 415 -8.14 22.95 40.73
N GLU A 416 -9.26 23.36 40.13
CA GLU A 416 -9.41 23.59 38.67
C GLU A 416 -8.34 24.51 38.09
N TRP A 417 -7.91 25.54 38.83
CA TRP A 417 -6.84 26.45 38.40
C TRP A 417 -5.46 25.76 38.19
N LEU A 418 -5.19 24.65 38.88
CA LEU A 418 -3.96 23.87 38.67
C LEU A 418 -4.07 22.95 37.44
N GLN A 419 -5.27 22.55 37.03
CA GLN A 419 -5.46 21.69 35.86
C GLN A 419 -5.11 22.43 34.56
N GLU A 420 -5.61 23.66 34.38
CA GLU A 420 -5.38 24.46 33.16
C GLU A 420 -3.89 24.72 32.88
N LYS A 421 -3.09 24.89 33.94
CA LYS A 421 -1.68 25.29 33.82
C LYS A 421 -0.73 24.16 33.39
N PHE A 422 -1.13 22.89 33.53
CA PHE A 422 -0.23 21.74 33.34
C PHE A 422 -0.74 20.64 32.38
N THR A 423 -2.06 20.52 32.15
CA THR A 423 -2.64 19.45 31.32
C THR A 423 -2.20 19.48 29.85
N GLY A 424 -2.58 20.52 29.10
CA GLY A 424 -2.64 20.46 27.65
C GLY A 424 -1.33 20.11 26.93
N THR A 425 -0.18 20.62 27.37
CA THR A 425 1.11 20.37 26.69
C THR A 425 1.78 19.09 27.16
N LEU A 426 1.66 18.76 28.45
CA LEU A 426 2.26 17.54 29.01
C LEU A 426 1.49 16.29 28.57
N GLU A 427 0.17 16.32 28.57
CA GLU A 427 -0.68 15.21 28.13
C GLU A 427 -0.44 14.87 26.65
N ARG A 428 -0.37 15.87 25.76
CA ARG A 428 0.00 15.66 24.34
C ARG A 428 1.41 15.12 24.17
N CYS A 429 2.36 15.53 25.02
CA CYS A 429 3.73 15.03 24.98
C CYS A 429 3.79 13.54 25.36
N LEU A 430 3.11 13.16 26.45
CA LEU A 430 3.01 11.77 26.90
C LEU A 430 2.29 10.89 25.88
N LEU A 431 1.13 11.30 25.38
CA LEU A 431 0.40 10.56 24.35
C LEU A 431 1.26 10.35 23.09
N SER A 432 2.02 11.36 22.66
CA SER A 432 2.93 11.23 21.52
C SER A 432 4.12 10.30 21.79
N LEU A 433 4.56 10.17 23.05
CA LEU A 433 5.63 9.25 23.44
C LEU A 433 5.13 7.80 23.52
N GLU A 434 3.97 7.59 24.14
CA GLU A 434 3.30 6.30 24.29
C GLU A 434 2.88 5.73 22.93
N GLN A 435 2.33 6.58 22.05
CA GLN A 435 1.95 6.20 20.69
C GLN A 435 3.15 5.86 19.80
N MET A 436 4.35 6.41 20.10
CA MET A 436 5.61 5.99 19.45
C MET A 436 6.14 4.64 19.97
N CYS A 437 5.46 3.99 20.91
CA CYS A 437 5.79 2.68 21.44
C CYS A 437 4.66 1.64 21.26
N SER A 438 3.59 1.99 20.52
CA SER A 438 2.41 1.13 20.36
C SER A 438 2.55 0.04 19.31
N ASP A 439 3.05 -1.13 19.74
CA ASP A 439 2.63 -2.42 19.18
C ASP A 439 1.33 -2.88 19.86
N GLY A 440 0.20 -2.26 19.48
CA GLY A 440 -1.16 -2.74 19.78
C GLY A 440 -1.66 -2.77 21.23
N ASP A 441 -0.80 -2.68 22.24
CA ASP A 441 -1.18 -2.94 23.64
C ASP A 441 -1.71 -1.69 24.38
N GLU A 442 -2.94 -1.78 24.91
CA GLU A 442 -3.58 -0.71 25.70
C GLU A 442 -2.85 -0.41 27.02
N ASN A 443 -2.01 -1.34 27.50
CA ASN A 443 -1.10 -1.12 28.62
C ASN A 443 -0.06 0.00 28.38
N ASN A 444 0.11 0.50 27.15
CA ASN A 444 1.11 1.52 26.86
C ASN A 444 0.71 2.93 27.27
N LYS A 445 -0.54 3.18 27.69
CA LYS A 445 -1.04 4.52 28.10
C LYS A 445 -0.81 4.82 29.59
N GLN A 446 0.17 4.17 30.23
CA GLN A 446 0.33 4.21 31.69
C GLN A 446 0.87 5.55 32.22
N ALA A 447 1.71 6.27 31.48
CA ALA A 447 2.24 7.56 31.95
C ALA A 447 1.20 8.68 31.80
N SER A 448 0.44 8.71 30.69
CA SER A 448 -0.70 9.62 30.52
C SER A 448 -1.85 9.27 31.46
N ALA A 449 -2.12 7.99 31.72
CA ALA A 449 -3.06 7.57 32.76
C ALA A 449 -2.58 7.96 34.16
N ALA A 450 -1.30 7.77 34.50
CA ALA A 450 -0.74 8.18 35.79
C ALA A 450 -0.81 9.70 35.99
N LEU A 451 -0.55 10.50 34.94
CA LEU A 451 -0.75 11.95 34.98
C LEU A 451 -2.24 12.32 35.17
N ARG A 452 -3.14 11.69 34.42
CA ARG A 452 -4.59 11.86 34.64
C ARG A 452 -4.98 11.46 36.06
N HIS A 453 -4.38 10.42 36.64
CA HIS A 453 -4.58 10.07 38.04
C HIS A 453 -3.95 11.07 39.02
N ILE A 454 -2.82 11.72 38.74
CA ILE A 454 -2.29 12.82 39.58
C ILE A 454 -3.32 13.95 39.62
N LEU A 455 -3.85 14.33 38.47
CA LEU A 455 -4.86 15.38 38.34
C LEU A 455 -6.17 14.95 39.01
N THR A 456 -6.75 13.83 38.61
CA THR A 456 -8.00 13.27 39.15
C THR A 456 -7.91 12.93 40.64
N ALA A 457 -6.74 12.58 41.19
CA ALA A 457 -6.56 12.37 42.62
C ALA A 457 -6.79 13.65 43.45
N ALA A 458 -6.55 14.83 42.85
CA ALA A 458 -6.86 16.11 43.46
C ALA A 458 -8.37 16.45 43.39
N TYR A 459 -9.11 15.93 42.39
CA TYR A 459 -10.57 16.07 42.30
C TYR A 459 -11.33 15.02 43.12
N GLN A 460 -10.91 13.76 43.05
CA GLN A 460 -11.42 12.64 43.83
C GLN A 460 -10.81 12.63 45.23
N VAL A 461 -10.73 13.80 45.88
CA VAL A 461 -10.76 13.87 47.34
C VAL A 461 -12.20 13.67 47.80
N GLU A 462 -12.79 12.54 47.40
CA GLU A 462 -13.73 11.88 48.29
C GLU A 462 -13.00 11.70 49.61
N VAL A 463 -13.53 12.34 50.66
CA VAL A 463 -13.20 11.95 52.03
C VAL A 463 -13.77 10.55 52.20
N SER A 464 -12.98 9.53 51.85
CA SER A 464 -13.43 8.15 51.89
C SER A 464 -13.45 7.70 53.34
N PHE A 465 -14.55 8.03 54.04
CA PHE A 465 -14.81 7.77 55.45
C PHE A 465 -14.71 6.30 55.85
N ARG A 466 -14.66 5.38 54.87
CA ARG A 466 -14.52 3.93 55.08
C ARG A 466 -13.07 3.45 55.20
N ASN A 467 -12.08 4.17 54.67
CA ASN A 467 -10.71 3.62 54.54
C ASN A 467 -9.71 4.13 55.60
N SER A 468 -10.02 5.15 56.39
CA SER A 468 -9.19 5.65 57.50
C SER A 468 -9.75 5.25 58.88
N ALA A 469 -9.91 3.94 59.06
CA ALA A 469 -10.64 3.33 60.18
C ALA A 469 -10.16 3.74 61.59
N SER A 470 -8.90 4.11 61.80
CA SER A 470 -8.37 4.48 63.13
C SER A 470 -8.61 5.95 63.51
N ILE A 471 -8.69 6.86 62.54
CA ILE A 471 -8.81 8.31 62.77
C ILE A 471 -10.28 8.75 62.71
N PHE A 472 -11.04 8.20 61.76
CA PHE A 472 -12.48 8.39 61.74
C PHE A 472 -13.16 7.74 62.95
N TRP A 473 -12.63 6.65 63.50
CA TRP A 473 -13.17 6.05 64.73
C TRP A 473 -13.05 6.99 65.92
N PHE A 474 -12.02 7.83 66.05
CA PHE A 474 -11.95 8.84 67.12
C PHE A 474 -12.97 9.99 66.92
N PHE A 475 -13.19 10.41 65.67
CA PHE A 475 -14.22 11.39 65.31
C PHE A 475 -15.65 10.84 65.52
N MET A 476 -15.91 9.61 65.07
CA MET A 476 -17.14 8.87 65.34
C MET A 476 -17.32 8.62 66.83
N GLN A 477 -16.27 8.26 67.58
CA GLN A 477 -16.33 8.07 69.03
C GLN A 477 -16.69 9.38 69.75
N LYS A 478 -16.28 10.55 69.25
CA LYS A 478 -16.73 11.85 69.77
C LYS A 478 -18.20 12.16 69.44
N MET A 479 -18.66 11.90 68.21
CA MET A 479 -20.09 12.02 67.86
C MET A 479 -20.96 10.97 68.58
N GLN A 480 -20.42 9.79 68.85
CA GLN A 480 -21.06 8.68 69.54
C GLN A 480 -21.14 8.96 71.04
N GLN A 481 -20.08 9.50 71.66
CA GLN A 481 -20.13 10.04 73.03
C GLN A 481 -21.23 11.10 73.18
N LEU A 482 -21.48 11.94 72.17
CA LEU A 482 -22.57 12.93 72.18
C LEU A 482 -23.96 12.34 71.89
N ALA A 483 -24.04 11.19 71.21
CA ALA A 483 -25.27 10.41 71.06
C ALA A 483 -25.58 9.53 72.29
N GLU A 484 -24.55 9.16 73.07
CA GLU A 484 -24.66 8.47 74.36
C GLU A 484 -24.94 9.45 75.50
N VAL A 485 -24.43 10.69 75.42
CA VAL A 485 -24.87 11.83 76.26
C VAL A 485 -26.16 12.44 75.66
N LEU A 486 -27.17 11.59 75.43
CA LEU A 486 -28.55 12.08 75.49
C LEU A 486 -28.82 12.56 76.93
N PRO A 487 -29.56 13.66 77.15
CA PRO A 487 -30.05 13.97 78.48
C PRO A 487 -30.89 12.78 78.99
N TRP A 488 -30.93 12.57 80.30
CA TRP A 488 -31.67 11.48 80.98
C TRP A 488 -33.20 11.68 80.96
N LYS A 489 -33.74 12.03 79.79
CA LYS A 489 -35.15 12.06 79.41
C LYS A 489 -35.22 11.56 77.97
N LEU A 490 -35.95 10.47 77.74
CA LEU A 490 -36.29 10.11 76.37
C LEU A 490 -37.04 11.28 75.71
N PRO A 491 -36.77 11.59 74.43
CA PRO A 491 -37.55 12.60 73.72
C PRO A 491 -39.03 12.18 73.72
N ILE A 492 -39.92 13.13 73.96
CA ILE A 492 -41.37 12.86 74.10
C ILE A 492 -41.96 12.37 72.76
N ALA A 493 -41.38 12.80 71.63
CA ALA A 493 -41.62 12.27 70.29
C ALA A 493 -40.36 12.46 69.42
N ILE A 494 -40.23 11.70 68.33
CA ILE A 494 -39.23 11.94 67.27
C ILE A 494 -39.84 12.93 66.27
N ASP A 495 -39.95 14.18 66.69
CA ASP A 495 -40.58 15.25 65.91
C ASP A 495 -39.56 15.96 64.99
N SER A 496 -40.06 16.88 64.16
CA SER A 496 -39.21 17.64 63.22
C SER A 496 -38.15 18.49 63.93
N GLN A 497 -38.45 18.97 65.14
CA GLN A 497 -37.53 19.78 65.94
C GLN A 497 -36.39 18.93 66.51
N TRP A 498 -36.68 17.75 67.07
CA TRP A 498 -35.65 16.80 67.52
C TRP A 498 -34.67 16.46 66.39
N LYS A 499 -35.17 16.22 65.17
CA LYS A 499 -34.29 15.92 64.01
C LYS A 499 -33.36 17.09 63.69
N LYS A 500 -33.87 18.33 63.70
CA LYS A 500 -33.06 19.56 63.55
C LYS A 500 -32.02 19.68 64.66
N ASP A 501 -32.40 19.49 65.91
CA ASP A 501 -31.50 19.65 67.06
C ASP A 501 -30.42 18.57 67.11
N VAL A 502 -30.68 17.37 66.59
CA VAL A 502 -29.67 16.31 66.39
C VAL A 502 -28.70 16.70 65.27
N ALA A 503 -29.20 17.11 64.10
CA ALA A 503 -28.35 17.53 62.99
C ALA A 503 -27.52 18.79 63.30
N LEU A 504 -28.09 19.76 64.03
CA LEU A 504 -27.39 20.95 64.49
C LEU A 504 -26.21 20.59 65.41
N ARG A 505 -26.44 19.70 66.39
CA ARG A 505 -25.39 19.22 67.29
C ARG A 505 -24.28 18.47 66.55
N MET A 506 -24.63 17.69 65.54
CA MET A 506 -23.65 17.01 64.67
C MET A 506 -22.80 18.03 63.92
N LEU A 507 -23.40 19.03 63.27
CA LEU A 507 -22.69 20.11 62.57
C LEU A 507 -21.76 20.89 63.50
N THR A 508 -22.21 21.26 64.71
CA THR A 508 -21.37 21.99 65.68
C THR A 508 -20.31 21.12 66.38
N SER A 509 -20.38 19.79 66.23
CA SER A 509 -19.37 18.87 66.77
C SER A 509 -18.22 18.56 65.79
N LEU A 510 -18.32 19.05 64.54
CA LEU A 510 -17.27 18.92 63.54
C LEU A 510 -16.02 19.68 64.00
N ASN A 511 -14.89 18.98 64.15
CA ASN A 511 -13.59 19.62 64.34
C ASN A 511 -12.98 19.89 62.95
N GLU A 512 -13.19 21.10 62.44
CA GLU A 512 -12.79 21.50 61.08
C GLU A 512 -11.26 21.52 60.93
N SER A 513 -10.54 21.79 62.02
CA SER A 513 -9.06 21.75 62.05
C SER A 513 -8.52 20.33 61.86
N HIS A 514 -9.18 19.33 62.46
CA HIS A 514 -8.83 17.92 62.31
C HIS A 514 -9.28 17.36 60.94
N LEU A 515 -10.46 17.78 60.46
CA LEU A 515 -10.95 17.42 59.12
C LEU A 515 -10.03 17.96 58.02
N ALA A 516 -9.65 19.23 58.09
CA ALA A 516 -8.68 19.84 57.16
C ALA A 516 -7.34 19.10 57.14
N ARG A 517 -6.82 18.73 58.32
CA ARG A 517 -5.55 17.98 58.45
C ARG A 517 -5.64 16.58 57.84
N SER A 518 -6.76 15.88 58.03
CA SER A 518 -7.03 14.58 57.41
C SER A 518 -7.11 14.68 55.88
N ILE A 519 -7.81 15.68 55.36
CA ILE A 519 -7.94 15.97 53.92
C ILE A 519 -6.56 16.28 53.30
N CYS A 520 -5.76 17.14 53.93
CA CYS A 520 -4.41 17.45 53.48
C CYS A 520 -3.52 16.20 53.44
N HIS A 521 -3.56 15.37 54.49
CA HIS A 521 -2.78 14.12 54.53
C HIS A 521 -3.20 13.11 53.45
N GLN A 522 -4.51 12.94 53.22
CA GLN A 522 -5.02 12.08 52.16
C GLN A 522 -4.64 12.58 50.76
N LEU A 523 -4.68 13.90 50.53
CA LEU A 523 -4.22 14.52 49.28
C LEU A 523 -2.72 14.27 49.07
N GLN A 524 -1.88 14.50 50.10
CA GLN A 524 -0.43 14.25 50.04
C GLN A 524 -0.12 12.78 49.70
N GLN A 525 -0.80 11.81 50.34
CA GLN A 525 -0.59 10.39 50.04
C GLN A 525 -1.04 10.01 48.61
N LYS A 526 -2.20 10.50 48.16
CA LYS A 526 -2.67 10.25 46.80
C LYS A 526 -1.71 10.82 45.75
N VAL A 527 -1.29 12.08 45.92
CA VAL A 527 -0.33 12.77 45.04
C VAL A 527 1.01 12.02 44.97
N ARG A 528 1.59 11.62 46.12
CA ARG A 528 2.81 10.78 46.17
C ARG A 528 2.65 9.47 45.42
N SER A 529 1.59 8.71 45.72
CA SER A 529 1.36 7.41 45.08
C SER A 529 1.19 7.49 43.56
N SER A 530 0.74 8.64 43.04
CA SER A 530 0.53 8.85 41.61
C SER A 530 1.77 9.42 40.90
N HIS A 531 2.59 10.21 41.60
CA HIS A 531 3.95 10.56 41.18
C HIS A 531 4.83 9.30 41.06
N GLU A 532 4.81 8.42 42.07
CA GLU A 532 5.55 7.15 42.05
C GLU A 532 5.17 6.27 40.83
N ARG A 533 3.88 6.14 40.53
CA ARG A 533 3.40 5.46 39.31
C ARG A 533 3.88 6.15 38.04
N PHE A 534 3.80 7.48 37.98
CA PHE A 534 4.25 8.24 36.81
C PHE A 534 5.75 8.05 36.54
N VAL A 535 6.59 8.13 37.58
CA VAL A 535 8.04 7.90 37.48
C VAL A 535 8.32 6.49 36.98
N ALA A 536 7.67 5.46 37.54
CA ALA A 536 7.82 4.08 37.07
C ALA A 536 7.43 3.89 35.59
N SER A 537 6.28 4.44 35.17
CA SER A 537 5.83 4.38 33.77
C SER A 537 6.77 5.14 32.82
N LEU A 538 7.33 6.27 33.25
CA LEU A 538 8.26 7.04 32.44
C LEU A 538 9.63 6.36 32.31
N THR A 539 10.10 5.66 33.34
CA THR A 539 11.31 4.82 33.29
C THR A 539 11.11 3.64 32.33
N GLN A 540 9.98 2.93 32.41
CA GLN A 540 9.68 1.83 31.48
C GLN A 540 9.64 2.30 30.01
N LEU A 541 9.13 3.51 29.76
CA LEU A 541 9.13 4.12 28.44
C LEU A 541 10.56 4.48 27.97
N GLU A 542 11.44 4.91 28.88
CA GLU A 542 12.85 5.20 28.59
C GLU A 542 13.64 3.92 28.29
N GLU A 543 13.43 2.84 29.07
CA GLU A 543 14.01 1.51 28.83
C GLU A 543 13.62 0.96 27.45
N ARG A 544 12.32 0.89 27.14
CA ARG A 544 11.82 0.43 25.82
C ARG A 544 12.35 1.27 24.65
N HIS A 545 12.59 2.55 24.88
CA HIS A 545 13.17 3.42 23.86
C HIS A 545 14.65 3.06 23.59
N LEU A 546 15.41 2.75 24.64
CA LEU A 546 16.80 2.27 24.55
C LEU A 546 16.86 0.87 23.89
N ASP A 547 16.02 -0.07 24.33
CA ASP A 547 15.93 -1.43 23.75
C ASP A 547 15.70 -1.38 22.23
N ARG A 548 14.78 -0.51 21.78
CA ARG A 548 14.49 -0.32 20.34
C ARG A 548 15.67 0.29 19.57
N LEU A 549 16.47 1.15 20.20
CA LEU A 549 17.66 1.72 19.59
C LEU A 549 18.77 0.64 19.48
N GLU A 550 18.97 -0.15 20.54
CA GLU A 550 19.93 -1.26 20.54
C GLU A 550 19.56 -2.34 19.53
N GLN A 551 18.28 -2.73 19.43
CA GLN A 551 17.82 -3.69 18.43
C GLN A 551 18.14 -3.21 17.00
N ARG A 552 17.85 -1.95 16.68
CA ARG A 552 18.19 -1.37 15.35
C ARG A 552 19.69 -1.28 15.11
N GLU A 553 20.50 -1.04 16.15
CA GLU A 553 21.96 -1.07 16.02
C GLU A 553 22.47 -2.48 15.76
N ASN A 554 21.88 -3.49 16.40
CA ASN A 554 22.24 -4.90 16.21
C ASN A 554 21.79 -5.44 14.85
N GLU A 555 20.60 -5.07 14.38
CA GLU A 555 20.15 -5.32 13.00
C GLU A 555 21.15 -4.74 11.98
N ARG A 556 21.67 -3.52 12.22
CA ARG A 556 22.69 -2.88 11.38
C ARG A 556 24.06 -3.56 11.40
N LYS A 557 24.41 -4.28 12.46
CA LYS A 557 25.69 -5.03 12.58
C LYS A 557 25.64 -6.39 11.88
N ASN A 558 24.44 -6.89 11.60
CA ASN A 558 24.18 -8.22 11.02
C ASN A 558 23.93 -8.19 9.49
N VAL A 559 24.08 -7.03 8.86
CA VAL A 559 23.97 -6.78 7.40
C VAL A 559 25.30 -6.25 6.88
#